data_AF-A0A1F8DQ81-F1
#
_entry.id   AF-A0A1F8DQ81-F1
#
_cell.length_a   1.000
_cell.length_b   1.000
_cell.length_c   1.000
_cell.angle_alpha   90.00
_cell.angle_beta   90.00
_cell.angle_gamma   90.00
#
_symmetry.space_group_name_H-M   'P 1'
#
loop_
_entity.id
_entity.type
_entity.pdbx_description
1 polymer ?
#
loop_
_entity_poly.entity_id
_entity_poly.type
_entity_poly.pdbx_seq_one_letter_code
_entity_poly.pdbx_strand_id
1 'polypeptide(L)'
;MSLAISDDYVAGFVEGEGTFYVGIVPSKETKTGWQVIYFFKVSQNPQGRVILEAIKKRFDCGYIKANSQTDPTDKSLAFVVRDLVSLRDKVIPFFEGKLFIKRIVFEKFKKIIKIVSAKKHLTKNGMKEVLDISYDMNTGKRRFIKEDILKSYQN
;
A
#
# COMPACT_ATOMS: atom_id res chain seq x y z
N MET A 1 4.51 -23.70 19.02
CA MET A 1 3.55 -24.05 17.96
C MET A 1 3.28 -22.81 17.13
N SER A 2 3.51 -22.82 15.81
CA SER A 2 3.02 -21.73 14.97
C SER A 2 1.57 -22.00 14.62
N LEU A 3 0.66 -21.12 15.03
CA LEU A 3 -0.72 -21.15 14.53
C LEU A 3 -0.67 -20.97 13.01
N ALA A 4 -1.12 -21.98 12.28
CA ALA A 4 -1.44 -21.84 10.87
C ALA A 4 -2.79 -21.14 10.78
N ILE A 5 -2.79 -19.89 10.33
CA ILE A 5 -4.03 -19.15 10.04
C ILE A 5 -4.46 -19.46 8.60
N SER A 6 -5.76 -19.62 8.37
CA SER A 6 -6.28 -19.88 7.04
C SER A 6 -6.22 -18.63 6.16
N ASP A 7 -6.17 -18.84 4.84
CA ASP A 7 -6.20 -17.74 3.87
C ASP A 7 -7.48 -16.92 3.96
N ASP A 8 -8.62 -17.58 4.19
CA ASP A 8 -9.92 -16.91 4.34
C ASP A 8 -9.97 -16.04 5.60
N TYR A 9 -9.34 -16.49 6.69
CA TYR A 9 -9.21 -15.68 7.90
C TYR A 9 -8.39 -14.42 7.63
N VAL A 10 -7.25 -14.55 6.93
CA VAL A 10 -6.41 -13.39 6.56
C VAL A 10 -7.17 -12.44 5.64
N ALA A 11 -7.90 -12.95 4.64
CA ALA A 11 -8.71 -12.14 3.74
C ALA A 11 -9.79 -11.37 4.51
N GLY A 12 -10.57 -12.05 5.35
CA GLY A 12 -11.59 -11.43 6.19
C GLY A 12 -11.02 -10.42 7.20
N PHE A 13 -9.86 -10.72 7.79
CA PHE A 13 -9.18 -9.78 8.69
C PHE A 13 -8.75 -8.50 7.97
N VAL A 14 -8.25 -8.64 6.74
CA VAL A 14 -7.82 -7.52 5.90
C VAL A 14 -9.00 -6.70 5.38
N GLU A 15 -10.18 -7.28 5.23
CA GLU A 15 -11.40 -6.53 4.93
C GLU A 15 -11.79 -5.54 6.03
N GLY A 16 -11.47 -5.84 7.29
CA GLY A 16 -11.63 -4.91 8.41
C GLY A 16 -10.43 -3.98 8.57
N GLU A 17 -9.27 -4.55 8.83
CA GLU A 17 -8.08 -3.85 9.38
C GLU A 17 -7.02 -3.51 8.32
N GLY A 18 -7.19 -4.02 7.10
CA GLY A 18 -6.22 -3.87 6.02
C GLY A 18 -6.30 -2.53 5.31
N THR A 19 -5.17 -2.07 4.79
CA THR A 19 -5.06 -0.83 4.02
C THR A 19 -4.15 -1.05 2.81
N PHE A 20 -4.68 -0.78 1.61
CA PHE A 20 -3.92 -0.68 0.37
C PHE A 20 -3.75 0.80 0.05
N TYR A 21 -2.53 1.31 0.22
CA TYR A 21 -2.26 2.75 0.14
C TYR A 21 -1.45 3.10 -1.10
N VAL A 22 -1.84 4.19 -1.76
CA VAL A 22 -1.00 4.90 -2.73
C VAL A 22 -1.04 6.40 -2.45
N GLY A 23 0.14 7.03 -2.46
CA GLY A 23 0.33 8.47 -2.34
C GLY A 23 1.40 8.98 -3.30
N ILE A 24 1.40 10.29 -3.53
CA ILE A 24 2.44 10.99 -4.29
C ILE A 24 3.01 12.05 -3.36
N VAL A 25 4.33 12.02 -3.18
CA VAL A 25 5.05 12.93 -2.28
C VAL A 25 6.23 13.58 -2.98
N PRO A 26 6.64 14.79 -2.58
CA PRO A 26 7.90 15.37 -3.02
C PRO A 26 9.06 14.47 -2.61
N SER A 27 10.04 14.31 -3.50
CA SER A 27 11.26 13.55 -3.22
C SER A 27 12.44 14.15 -3.97
N LYS A 28 13.52 14.43 -3.23
CA LYS A 28 14.78 14.92 -3.82
C LYS A 28 15.57 13.82 -4.52
N GLU A 29 15.19 12.56 -4.31
CA GLU A 29 15.88 11.39 -4.87
C GLU A 29 15.42 11.04 -6.28
N THR A 30 14.31 11.64 -6.76
CA THR A 30 13.78 11.39 -8.10
C THR A 30 14.07 12.56 -9.03
N LYS A 31 14.30 12.26 -10.32
CA LYS A 31 14.57 13.29 -11.35
C LYS A 31 13.42 14.28 -11.52
N THR A 32 12.19 13.82 -11.27
CA THR A 32 10.97 14.62 -11.42
C THR A 32 10.61 15.37 -10.15
N GLY A 33 11.35 15.19 -9.04
CA GLY A 33 11.01 15.78 -7.75
C GLY A 33 9.82 15.13 -7.06
N TRP A 34 9.22 14.08 -7.65
CA TRP A 34 8.04 13.38 -7.15
C TRP A 34 8.27 11.88 -7.04
N GLN A 35 7.72 11.28 -5.99
CA GLN A 35 7.79 9.84 -5.75
C GLN A 35 6.38 9.27 -5.52
N VAL A 36 6.12 8.15 -6.20
CA VAL A 36 4.94 7.33 -5.93
C VAL A 36 5.26 6.44 -4.72
N ILE A 37 4.51 6.63 -3.64
CA ILE A 37 4.60 5.82 -2.42
C ILE A 37 3.44 4.84 -2.42
N TYR A 38 3.73 3.58 -2.14
CA TYR A 38 2.75 2.51 -2.05
C TYR A 38 3.09 1.59 -0.88
N PHE A 39 2.07 1.07 -0.21
CA PHE A 39 2.25 0.02 0.79
C PHE A 39 0.95 -0.74 1.05
N PHE A 40 1.10 -1.97 1.51
CA PHE A 40 0.06 -2.71 2.19
C PHE A 40 0.31 -2.66 3.70
N LYS A 41 -0.72 -2.42 4.49
CA LYS A 41 -0.64 -2.33 5.96
C LYS A 41 -1.80 -3.04 6.62
N VAL A 42 -1.54 -3.71 7.74
CA VAL A 42 -2.56 -4.20 8.69
C VAL A 42 -2.18 -3.69 10.07
N SER A 43 -3.09 -2.99 10.75
CA SER A 43 -2.85 -2.40 12.06
C SER A 43 -3.65 -3.15 13.14
N GLN A 44 -3.11 -3.23 14.36
CA GLN A 44 -3.80 -3.79 15.52
C GLN A 44 -3.29 -3.20 16.83
N ASN A 45 -4.12 -3.29 17.88
CA ASN A 45 -3.68 -3.01 19.23
C ASN A 45 -2.58 -4.01 19.69
N PRO A 46 -1.87 -3.75 20.81
CA PRO A 46 -0.82 -4.64 21.30
C PRO A 46 -1.27 -6.09 21.54
N GLN A 47 -2.50 -6.32 21.99
CA GLN A 47 -3.04 -7.66 22.21
C GLN A 47 -3.11 -8.47 20.91
N GLY A 48 -3.40 -7.80 19.79
CA GLY A 48 -3.43 -8.36 18.43
C GLY A 48 -2.06 -8.59 17.80
N ARG A 49 -0.93 -8.43 18.52
CA ARG A 49 0.40 -8.66 17.92
C ARG A 49 0.55 -10.06 17.32
N VAL A 50 -0.02 -11.07 17.97
CA VAL A 50 0.07 -12.47 17.51
C VAL A 50 -0.48 -12.65 16.09
N ILE A 51 -1.56 -11.94 15.72
CA ILE A 51 -2.10 -12.04 14.36
C ILE A 51 -1.22 -11.32 13.34
N LEU A 52 -0.60 -10.19 13.70
CA LEU A 52 0.35 -9.50 12.82
C LEU A 52 1.57 -10.38 12.52
N GLU A 53 2.12 -11.07 13.52
CA GLU A 53 3.24 -12.01 13.34
C GLU A 53 2.83 -13.22 12.48
N ALA A 54 1.60 -13.73 12.66
CA ALA A 54 1.07 -14.83 11.86
C ALA A 54 0.85 -14.42 10.38
N ILE A 55 0.33 -13.22 10.11
CA ILE A 55 0.22 -12.67 8.74
C ILE A 55 1.60 -12.47 8.13
N LYS A 56 2.54 -11.89 8.88
CA LYS A 56 3.94 -11.72 8.43
C LYS A 56 4.56 -13.07 8.05
N LYS A 57 4.37 -14.10 8.87
CA LYS A 57 4.85 -15.45 8.57
C LYS A 57 4.15 -16.05 7.34
N ARG A 58 2.84 -15.84 7.20
CA ARG A 58 2.05 -16.35 6.05
C ARG A 58 2.49 -15.74 4.72
N PHE A 59 2.86 -14.47 4.70
CA PHE A 59 3.37 -13.79 3.50
C PHE A 59 4.87 -13.91 3.31
N ASP A 60 5.62 -14.24 4.38
CA ASP A 60 7.08 -14.34 4.35
C ASP A 60 7.73 -13.06 3.78
N CYS A 61 7.19 -11.91 4.14
CA CYS A 61 7.68 -10.60 3.73
C CYS A 61 7.23 -9.52 4.69
N GLY A 62 7.67 -8.28 4.46
CA GLY A 62 7.30 -7.14 5.28
C GLY A 62 7.89 -7.19 6.68
N TYR A 63 7.47 -6.24 7.51
CA TYR A 63 7.97 -6.06 8.87
C TYR A 63 6.88 -5.46 9.76
N ILE A 64 7.05 -5.58 11.08
CA ILE A 64 6.13 -5.01 12.07
C ILE A 64 6.80 -3.80 12.72
N LYS A 65 6.03 -2.72 12.92
CA LYS A 65 6.49 -1.50 13.62
C LYS A 65 5.35 -0.88 14.42
N ALA A 66 5.66 0.15 15.23
CA ALA A 66 4.64 1.03 15.78
C ALA A 66 3.82 1.68 14.64
N ASN A 67 2.51 1.77 14.82
CA ASN A 67 1.60 2.30 13.80
C ASN A 67 1.77 3.82 13.67
N SER A 68 1.72 4.55 14.78
CA SER A 68 2.08 5.97 14.85
C SER A 68 3.56 6.15 15.18
N GLN A 69 4.18 7.16 14.58
CA GLN A 69 5.55 7.61 14.90
C GLN A 69 5.56 8.95 15.62
N THR A 70 4.42 9.66 15.66
CA THR A 70 4.31 11.03 16.16
C THR A 70 3.42 11.14 17.38
N ASP A 71 2.52 10.17 17.58
CA ASP A 71 1.66 10.10 18.77
C ASP A 71 2.24 9.08 19.76
N PRO A 72 2.81 9.51 20.89
CA PRO A 72 3.39 8.61 21.88
C PRO A 72 2.34 7.81 22.68
N THR A 73 1.06 8.22 22.62
CA THR A 73 -0.04 7.55 23.31
C THR A 73 -0.58 6.36 22.52
N ASP A 74 -0.42 6.38 21.19
CA ASP A 74 -0.79 5.25 20.33
C ASP A 74 0.18 4.08 20.54
N LYS A 75 -0.34 2.99 21.12
CA LYS A 75 0.40 1.74 21.32
C LYS A 75 0.17 0.71 20.22
N SER A 76 -0.65 1.01 19.21
CA SER A 76 -0.95 0.08 18.14
C SER A 76 0.29 -0.25 17.29
N LEU A 77 0.31 -1.47 16.79
CA LEU A 77 1.32 -2.02 15.90
C LEU A 77 0.77 -2.12 14.50
N ALA A 78 1.67 -2.18 13.51
CA ALA A 78 1.31 -2.39 12.13
C ALA A 78 2.29 -3.33 11.44
N PHE A 79 1.74 -4.36 10.80
CA PHE A 79 2.44 -5.11 9.76
C PHE A 79 2.43 -4.31 8.46
N VAL A 80 3.58 -4.15 7.81
CA VAL A 80 3.74 -3.33 6.61
C VAL A 80 4.58 -4.04 5.55
N VAL A 81 4.10 -4.03 4.30
CA VAL A 81 4.85 -4.42 3.10
C VAL A 81 4.99 -3.19 2.21
N ARG A 82 6.23 -2.77 1.92
CA ARG A 82 6.54 -1.56 1.13
C ARG A 82 7.38 -1.83 -0.11
N ASP A 83 8.11 -2.94 -0.15
CA ASP A 83 8.96 -3.25 -1.29
C ASP A 83 8.11 -3.75 -2.46
N LEU A 84 8.51 -3.35 -3.67
CA LEU A 84 7.75 -3.61 -4.88
C LEU A 84 7.65 -5.11 -5.21
N VAL A 85 8.71 -5.86 -4.94
CA VAL A 85 8.80 -7.30 -5.24
C VAL A 85 7.79 -8.07 -4.41
N SER A 86 7.77 -7.89 -3.09
CA SER A 86 6.83 -8.59 -2.21
C SER A 86 5.38 -8.19 -2.47
N LEU A 87 5.13 -6.92 -2.79
CA LEU A 87 3.78 -6.48 -3.16
C LEU A 87 3.29 -7.16 -4.44
N ARG A 88 4.14 -7.20 -5.47
CA ARG A 88 3.83 -7.80 -6.78
C ARG A 88 3.69 -9.31 -6.72
N ASP A 89 4.61 -9.99 -6.03
CA ASP A 89 4.76 -11.45 -6.14
C ASP A 89 4.09 -12.22 -5.01
N LYS A 90 3.81 -11.56 -3.87
CA LYS A 90 3.21 -12.21 -2.70
C LYS A 90 1.85 -11.62 -2.33
N VAL A 91 1.79 -10.31 -2.08
CA VAL A 91 0.56 -9.66 -1.57
C VAL A 91 -0.55 -9.63 -2.61
N ILE A 92 -0.28 -9.16 -3.83
CA ILE A 92 -1.30 -9.07 -4.89
C ILE A 92 -1.87 -10.46 -5.23
N PRO A 93 -1.05 -11.48 -5.54
CA PRO A 93 -1.57 -12.81 -5.86
C PRO A 93 -2.37 -13.43 -4.73
N PHE A 94 -2.02 -13.12 -3.47
CA PHE A 94 -2.75 -13.64 -2.31
C PHE A 94 -4.21 -13.20 -2.28
N PHE A 95 -4.50 -11.93 -2.62
CA PHE A 95 -5.83 -11.33 -2.51
C PHE A 95 -6.68 -11.40 -3.79
N GLU A 96 -6.13 -11.91 -4.89
CA GLU A 96 -6.84 -12.02 -6.16
C GLU A 96 -8.13 -12.84 -5.98
N GLY A 97 -9.28 -12.21 -6.23
CA GLY A 97 -10.60 -12.84 -6.08
C GLY A 97 -11.07 -13.08 -4.64
N LYS A 98 -10.33 -12.64 -3.60
CA LYS A 98 -10.67 -12.91 -2.19
C LYS A 98 -11.28 -11.72 -1.42
N LEU A 99 -11.32 -10.54 -2.04
CA LEU A 99 -11.84 -9.32 -1.40
C LEU A 99 -13.20 -8.90 -1.99
N PHE A 100 -14.08 -8.44 -1.12
CA PHE A 100 -15.42 -7.91 -1.34
C PHE A 100 -15.50 -6.40 -1.05
N ILE A 101 -15.26 -5.99 0.21
CA ILE A 101 -15.40 -4.60 0.66
C ILE A 101 -14.27 -3.74 0.06
N LYS A 102 -13.02 -4.22 0.16
CA LYS A 102 -11.84 -3.52 -0.34
C LYS A 102 -11.52 -3.84 -1.80
N ARG A 103 -12.35 -4.61 -2.51
CA ARG A 103 -12.12 -5.06 -3.89
C ARG A 103 -11.74 -3.91 -4.84
N ILE A 104 -12.50 -2.83 -4.86
CA ILE A 104 -12.26 -1.69 -5.77
C ILE A 104 -10.92 -1.02 -5.45
N VAL A 105 -10.61 -0.84 -4.16
CA VAL A 105 -9.34 -0.24 -3.72
C VAL A 105 -8.16 -1.16 -4.06
N PHE A 106 -8.31 -2.46 -3.85
CA PHE A 106 -7.32 -3.47 -4.20
C PHE A 106 -7.04 -3.50 -5.71
N GLU A 107 -8.07 -3.47 -6.56
CA GLU A 107 -7.89 -3.46 -8.01
C GLU A 107 -7.14 -2.22 -8.50
N LYS A 108 -7.46 -1.04 -7.93
CA LYS A 108 -6.74 0.21 -8.20
C LYS A 108 -5.28 0.12 -7.74
N PHE A 109 -5.04 -0.41 -6.54
CA PHE A 109 -3.70 -0.65 -6.00
C PHE A 109 -2.89 -1.59 -6.91
N LYS A 110 -3.46 -2.74 -7.29
CA LYS A 110 -2.88 -3.72 -8.22
C LYS A 110 -2.48 -3.08 -9.54
N LYS A 111 -3.37 -2.26 -10.12
CA LYS A 111 -3.11 -1.53 -11.37
C LYS A 111 -1.91 -0.58 -11.23
N ILE A 112 -1.83 0.18 -10.13
CA ILE A 112 -0.70 1.10 -9.88
C ILE A 112 0.61 0.32 -9.70
N ILE A 113 0.61 -0.77 -8.93
CA ILE A 113 1.81 -1.61 -8.75
C ILE A 113 2.30 -2.17 -10.10
N LYS A 114 1.38 -2.52 -11.02
CA LYS A 114 1.74 -2.92 -12.39
C LYS A 114 2.42 -1.79 -13.18
N ILE A 115 1.90 -0.57 -13.12
CA ILE A 115 2.50 0.62 -13.76
C ILE A 115 3.90 0.90 -13.20
N VAL A 116 4.05 0.82 -11.88
CA VAL A 116 5.33 1.04 -11.19
C VAL A 116 6.34 -0.05 -11.55
N SER A 117 5.93 -1.32 -11.53
CA SER A 117 6.75 -2.48 -11.90
C SER A 117 7.30 -2.38 -13.32
N ALA A 118 6.50 -1.85 -14.26
CA ALA A 118 6.91 -1.60 -15.63
C ALA A 118 7.70 -0.30 -15.82
N LYS A 119 8.02 0.43 -14.73
CA LYS A 119 8.68 1.75 -14.74
C LYS A 119 7.94 2.82 -15.58
N LYS A 120 6.67 2.59 -15.96
CA LYS A 120 5.89 3.51 -16.80
C LYS A 120 5.58 4.83 -16.11
N HIS A 121 5.50 4.83 -14.78
CA HIS A 121 5.34 6.03 -13.95
C HIS A 121 6.47 7.07 -14.13
N LEU A 122 7.60 6.71 -14.73
CA LEU A 122 8.68 7.65 -15.06
C LEU A 122 8.35 8.54 -16.26
N THR A 123 7.30 8.22 -17.01
CA THR A 123 6.81 9.03 -18.14
C THR A 123 5.64 9.89 -17.72
N LYS A 124 5.43 11.04 -18.40
CA LYS A 124 4.28 11.92 -18.15
C LYS A 124 2.93 11.18 -18.25
N ASN A 125 2.76 10.35 -19.27
CA ASN A 125 1.53 9.58 -19.49
C ASN A 125 1.31 8.53 -18.40
N GLY A 126 2.35 7.79 -18.02
CA GLY A 126 2.24 6.82 -16.93
C GLY A 126 2.01 7.48 -15.57
N MET A 127 2.63 8.63 -15.30
CA MET A 127 2.36 9.39 -14.08
C MET A 127 0.94 9.95 -14.06
N LYS A 128 0.42 10.44 -15.19
CA LYS A 128 -0.96 10.87 -15.32
C LYS A 128 -1.92 9.73 -14.97
N GLU A 129 -1.68 8.53 -15.49
CA GLU A 129 -2.49 7.36 -15.16
C GLU A 129 -2.44 7.02 -13.65
N VAL A 130 -1.25 7.07 -13.03
CA VAL A 130 -1.12 6.88 -11.58
C VAL A 130 -1.93 7.92 -10.81
N LEU A 131 -1.84 9.21 -11.17
CA LEU A 131 -2.58 10.29 -10.53
C LEU A 131 -4.09 10.11 -10.67
N ASP A 132 -4.56 9.73 -11.87
CA ASP A 132 -5.99 9.52 -12.13
C ASP A 132 -6.56 8.40 -11.26
N ILE A 133 -5.84 7.28 -11.15
CA ILE A 133 -6.25 6.17 -10.29
C ILE A 133 -6.12 6.55 -8.80
N SER A 134 -4.97 7.09 -8.39
CA SER A 134 -4.68 7.29 -6.98
C SER A 134 -5.56 8.37 -6.36
N TYR A 135 -5.93 9.40 -7.11
CA TYR A 135 -6.80 10.48 -6.61
C TYR A 135 -8.23 9.97 -6.37
N ASP A 136 -8.64 8.96 -7.12
CA ASP A 136 -9.93 8.25 -6.96
C ASP A 136 -9.88 7.15 -5.87
N MET A 137 -8.75 6.92 -5.19
CA MET A 137 -8.64 5.94 -4.10
C MET A 137 -8.88 6.51 -2.70
N ASN A 138 -8.45 7.75 -2.43
CA ASN A 138 -8.58 8.38 -1.10
C ASN A 138 -9.38 9.69 -1.22
N THR A 139 -10.42 9.81 -0.42
CA THR A 139 -11.37 10.95 -0.36
C THR A 139 -10.89 12.10 0.53
N GLY A 140 -9.73 11.97 1.18
CA GLY A 140 -9.14 13.04 1.97
C GLY A 140 -8.63 14.20 1.09
N LYS A 141 -8.54 15.40 1.67
CA LYS A 141 -7.99 16.59 0.99
C LYS A 141 -6.60 16.26 0.43
N ARG A 142 -6.45 16.40 -0.89
CA ARG A 142 -5.17 16.22 -1.57
C ARG A 142 -4.33 17.47 -1.39
N ARG A 143 -3.11 17.29 -0.90
CA ARG A 143 -2.17 18.39 -0.64
C ARG A 143 -1.65 19.04 -1.93
N PHE A 144 -1.58 18.28 -3.01
CA PHE A 144 -1.03 18.71 -4.29
C PHE A 144 -2.08 18.51 -5.38
N ILE A 145 -2.08 19.38 -6.39
CA ILE A 145 -2.93 19.25 -7.59
C ILE A 145 -2.17 18.44 -8.66
N LYS A 146 -2.92 17.75 -9.53
CA LYS A 146 -2.33 16.85 -10.52
C LYS A 146 -1.44 17.60 -11.52
N GLU A 147 -1.86 18.80 -11.89
CA GLU A 147 -1.22 19.65 -12.90
C GLU A 147 0.19 20.05 -12.47
N ASP A 148 0.37 20.40 -11.19
CA ASP A 148 1.68 20.80 -10.66
C ASP A 148 2.67 19.64 -10.64
N ILE A 149 2.18 18.43 -10.36
CA ILE A 149 3.01 17.22 -10.42
C ILE A 149 3.43 16.94 -11.87
N LEU A 150 2.50 17.09 -12.83
CA LEU A 150 2.75 16.77 -14.24
C LEU A 150 3.65 17.79 -14.96
N LYS A 151 3.78 19.03 -14.47
CA LYS A 151 4.74 20.01 -15.00
C LYS A 151 6.19 19.50 -14.88
N SER A 152 6.51 18.78 -13.81
CA SER A 152 7.85 18.21 -13.58
C SER A 152 8.20 17.03 -14.49
N TYR A 153 7.27 16.59 -15.34
CA TYR A 153 7.47 15.52 -16.33
C TYR A 153 7.57 16.08 -17.76
N GLN A 154 7.83 17.38 -17.90
CA GLN A 154 8.11 18.03 -19.19
C GLN A 154 9.62 18.07 -19.42
N ASN A 155 10.13 17.04 -20.08
CA ASN A 155 11.33 17.06 -20.92
C ASN A 155 10.92 16.49 -22.28
#